data_AF-A0ABD0JJE0-F1
#
_entry.id   AF-A0ABD0JJE0-F1
#
_cell.length_a   1.000
_cell.length_b   1.000
_cell.length_c   1.000
_cell.angle_alpha   90.00
_cell.angle_beta   90.00
_cell.angle_gamma   90.00
#
_symmetry.space_group_name_H-M   'P 1'
#
loop_
_entity.id
_entity.type
_entity.pdbx_description
1 polymer ?
#
loop_
_entity_poly.entity_id
_entity_poly.type
_entity_poly.pdbx_seq_one_letter_code
_entity_poly.pdbx_strand_id
1 'polypeptide(L)'
;MTLQWTFVATCLYVEIFVVTCLLLPFISPSRWQKVFRSRILAGLQNYANIYFNIFIAILLLLFFESVREVRKYSEPMEAEDLKHHPEAETLYHMKLFRAQRNLYIAGFALFLWFIIRRLVVLIAKEATLSAESQAARRQAQSATEAASRMLDEKDNTKNKKKEDGEKTSEGDTGAGDKDSTAAALKKTKDELESTKEELYHAKMEFASMKKQAESVTTEYDRLLEEHAKLQKKLSVLEGDSGDKETKKDN
;
A
#
# COMPACT_ATOMS: atom_id res chain seq x y z
N MET A 1 21.54 11.82 37.64
CA MET A 1 21.73 11.21 36.30
C MET A 1 22.51 12.20 35.46
N THR A 2 23.44 11.77 34.61
CA THR A 2 24.10 12.70 33.69
C THR A 2 23.09 13.16 32.62
N LEU A 3 23.29 14.36 32.05
CA LEU A 3 22.38 14.96 31.07
C LEU A 3 22.16 14.06 29.83
N GLN A 4 23.18 13.29 29.44
CA GLN A 4 23.07 12.31 28.35
C GLN A 4 22.02 11.23 28.64
N TRP A 5 22.01 10.63 29.83
CA TRP A 5 21.11 9.54 30.17
C TRP A 5 19.67 10.01 30.39
N THR A 6 19.49 11.26 30.83
CA THR A 6 18.15 11.87 30.88
C THR A 6 17.60 12.16 29.49
N PHE A 7 18.45 12.55 28.53
CA PHE A 7 18.04 12.73 27.14
C PHE A 7 17.58 11.39 26.53
N VAL A 8 18.40 10.33 26.65
CA VAL A 8 18.04 8.99 26.13
C VAL A 8 16.77 8.46 26.80
N ALA A 9 16.61 8.63 28.12
CA ALA A 9 15.40 8.23 28.81
C ALA A 9 14.15 9.00 28.32
N THR A 10 14.30 10.29 28.01
CA THR A 10 13.21 11.09 27.44
C THR A 10 12.84 10.57 26.05
N CYS A 11 13.82 10.28 25.20
CA CYS A 11 13.58 9.63 23.90
C CYS A 11 12.83 8.31 24.06
N LEU A 12 13.26 7.45 25.00
CA LEU A 12 12.59 6.19 25.29
C LEU A 12 11.12 6.38 25.68
N TYR A 13 10.80 7.35 26.54
CA TYR A 13 9.41 7.61 26.92
C TYR A 13 8.55 8.09 25.75
N VAL A 14 9.12 8.93 24.88
CA VAL A 14 8.45 9.37 23.64
C VAL A 14 8.22 8.17 22.72
N GLU A 15 9.20 7.29 22.56
CA GLU A 15 9.08 6.09 21.75
C GLU A 15 7.99 5.15 22.26
N ILE A 16 7.96 4.89 23.58
CA ILE A 16 6.90 4.08 24.21
C ILE A 16 5.54 4.70 23.92
N PHE A 17 5.38 6.02 24.13
CA PHE A 17 4.13 6.72 23.85
C PHE A 17 3.70 6.59 22.38
N VAL A 18 4.63 6.78 21.44
CA VAL A 18 4.38 6.64 20.00
C VAL A 18 3.99 5.20 19.65
N VAL A 19 4.70 4.20 20.16
CA VAL A 19 4.38 2.78 19.92
C VAL A 19 3.01 2.43 20.48
N THR A 20 2.69 2.88 21.70
CA THR A 20 1.35 2.69 22.27
C THR A 20 0.29 3.35 21.37
N CYS A 21 0.50 4.57 20.90
CA CYS A 21 -0.44 5.24 19.99
C CYS A 21 -0.61 4.50 18.66
N LEU A 22 0.48 3.96 18.09
CA LEU A 22 0.45 3.23 16.82
C LEU A 22 -0.18 1.84 16.94
N LEU A 23 -0.05 1.17 18.09
CA LEU A 23 -0.63 -0.15 18.34
C LEU A 23 -2.11 -0.11 18.73
N LEU A 24 -2.62 1.04 19.17
CA LEU A 24 -4.01 1.15 19.59
C LEU A 24 -4.98 0.98 18.40
N PRO A 25 -6.00 0.10 18.52
CA PRO A 25 -6.95 -0.17 17.44
C PRO A 25 -7.92 1.00 17.18
N PHE A 26 -7.87 2.07 17.98
CA PHE A 26 -8.78 3.21 17.86
C PHE A 26 -8.54 4.08 16.61
N ILE A 27 -7.34 4.03 16.04
CA ILE A 27 -6.96 4.88 14.91
C ILE A 27 -6.76 4.00 13.68
N SER A 28 -7.60 4.17 12.66
CA SER A 28 -7.49 3.37 11.45
C SER A 28 -6.20 3.68 10.68
N PRO A 29 -5.61 2.70 9.96
CA PRO A 29 -4.42 2.90 9.14
C PRO A 29 -4.56 4.05 8.14
N SER A 30 -5.77 4.26 7.60
CA SER A 30 -6.06 5.36 6.68
C SER A 30 -5.95 6.75 7.32
N ARG A 31 -6.22 6.90 8.62
CA ARG A 31 -6.03 8.18 9.34
C ARG A 31 -4.55 8.45 9.56
N TRP A 32 -3.80 7.44 10.02
CA TRP A 32 -2.34 7.51 10.14
C TRP A 32 -1.69 7.86 8.81
N GLN A 33 -2.14 7.25 7.71
CA GLN A 33 -1.62 7.54 6.38
C GLN A 33 -1.84 9.00 5.93
N LYS A 34 -2.96 9.63 6.32
CA LYS A 34 -3.18 11.06 6.05
C LYS A 34 -2.23 11.94 6.84
N VAL A 35 -1.97 11.59 8.10
CA VAL A 35 -0.97 12.28 8.93
C VAL A 35 0.43 12.09 8.35
N PHE A 36 0.77 10.85 7.93
CA PHE A 36 2.06 10.51 7.36
C PHE A 36 2.32 11.13 5.98
N ARG A 37 1.27 11.34 5.17
CA ARG A 37 1.36 12.05 3.89
C ARG A 37 1.18 13.56 3.99
N SER A 38 1.00 14.12 5.19
CA SER A 38 0.87 15.57 5.36
C SER A 38 2.14 16.28 4.88
N ARG A 39 2.00 17.51 4.36
CA ARG A 39 3.11 18.28 3.77
C ARG A 39 4.30 18.44 4.73
N ILE A 40 4.04 18.45 6.04
CA ILE A 40 5.03 18.53 7.10
C ILE A 40 5.90 17.26 7.14
N LEU A 41 5.27 16.09 7.05
CA LEU A 41 5.99 14.83 7.12
C LEU A 41 6.63 14.44 5.77
N ALA A 42 6.05 14.87 4.64
CA ALA A 42 6.64 14.70 3.32
C ALA A 42 7.97 15.46 3.16
N GLY A 43 8.07 16.69 3.68
CA GLY A 43 9.33 17.44 3.73
C GLY A 43 10.34 16.80 4.69
N LEU A 44 9.85 16.25 5.81
CA LEU A 44 10.68 15.53 6.76
C LEU A 44 11.23 14.23 6.17
N GLN A 45 10.48 13.53 5.32
CA GLN A 45 10.81 12.19 4.80
C GLN A 45 12.15 12.14 4.03
N ASN A 46 12.49 13.19 3.27
CA ASN A 46 13.77 13.25 2.53
C ASN A 46 14.99 13.30 3.46
N TYR A 47 14.90 14.02 4.58
CA TYR A 47 15.98 14.13 5.55
C TYR A 47 15.84 13.11 6.70
N ALA A 48 14.65 12.54 6.90
CA ALA A 48 14.33 11.62 7.98
C ALA A 48 15.19 10.37 7.92
N ASN A 49 15.45 9.82 6.73
CA ASN A 49 16.32 8.64 6.61
C ASN A 49 17.76 8.94 7.10
N ILE A 50 18.29 10.12 6.79
CA ILE A 50 19.63 10.54 7.23
C ILE A 50 19.63 10.76 8.75
N TYR A 51 18.70 11.55 9.28
CA TYR A 51 18.59 11.78 10.73
C TYR A 51 18.34 10.47 11.50
N PHE A 52 17.55 9.55 10.95
CA PHE A 52 17.28 8.24 11.53
C PHE A 52 18.55 7.39 11.62
N ASN A 53 19.35 7.36 10.57
CA ASN A 53 20.62 6.61 10.55
C ASN A 53 21.68 7.24 11.48
N ILE A 54 21.72 8.56 11.59
CA ILE A 54 22.61 9.23 12.55
C ILE A 54 22.15 8.93 13.98
N PHE A 55 20.85 9.03 14.25
CA PHE A 55 20.29 8.77 15.57
C PHE A 55 20.52 7.32 16.01
N ILE A 56 20.36 6.34 15.11
CA ILE A 56 20.63 4.93 15.43
C ILE A 56 22.11 4.67 15.68
N ALA A 57 23.01 5.34 14.94
CA ALA A 57 24.44 5.27 15.20
C ALA A 57 24.78 5.83 16.59
N ILE A 58 24.19 6.95 16.99
CA ILE A 58 24.34 7.52 18.33
C ILE A 58 23.84 6.54 19.39
N LEU A 59 22.63 5.98 19.24
CA LEU A 59 22.09 4.99 20.17
C LEU A 59 22.96 3.73 20.27
N LEU A 60 23.51 3.25 19.14
CA LEU A 60 24.45 2.13 19.13
C LEU A 60 25.72 2.45 19.92
N LEU A 61 26.31 3.64 19.74
CA LEU A 61 27.49 4.06 20.50
C LEU A 61 27.21 4.12 22.00
N LEU A 62 26.08 4.72 22.41
CA LEU A 62 25.63 4.77 23.82
C LEU A 62 25.34 3.37 24.38
N PHE A 63 24.78 2.48 23.55
CA PHE A 63 24.53 1.10 23.95
C PHE A 63 25.85 0.35 24.15
N PHE A 64 26.80 0.44 23.22
CA PHE A 64 28.13 -0.15 23.38
C PHE A 64 28.90 0.44 24.56
N GLU A 65 28.80 1.75 24.81
CA GLU A 65 29.36 2.39 25.99
C GLU A 65 28.76 1.80 27.27
N SER A 66 27.44 1.62 27.32
CA SER A 66 26.74 1.00 28.45
C SER A 66 27.14 -0.45 28.66
N VAL A 67 27.28 -1.23 27.59
CA VAL A 67 27.75 -2.63 27.65
C VAL A 67 29.17 -2.68 28.23
N ARG A 68 30.05 -1.80 27.76
CA ARG A 68 31.43 -1.70 28.27
C ARG A 68 31.44 -1.27 29.73
N GLU A 69 30.61 -0.31 30.11
CA GLU A 69 30.50 0.18 31.49
C GLU A 69 29.99 -0.92 32.44
N VAL A 70 28.95 -1.67 32.03
CA VAL A 70 28.45 -2.82 32.81
C VAL A 70 29.50 -3.90 32.94
N ARG A 71 30.20 -4.28 31.85
CA ARG A 71 31.27 -5.28 31.92
C ARG A 71 32.40 -4.84 32.85
N LYS A 72 32.84 -3.58 32.75
CA LYS A 72 33.88 -3.00 33.61
C LYS A 72 33.54 -3.06 35.10
N TYR A 73 32.28 -2.81 35.47
CA TYR A 73 31.83 -2.85 36.86
C TYR A 73 31.20 -4.20 37.25
N SER A 74 31.25 -5.20 36.38
CA SER A 74 30.77 -6.57 36.65
C SER A 74 31.91 -7.57 36.79
N GLU A 75 33.11 -7.26 36.29
CA GLU A 75 34.31 -8.02 36.64
C GLU A 75 34.62 -7.81 38.13
N PRO A 76 34.79 -8.88 38.92
CA PRO A 76 35.15 -8.75 40.32
C PRO A 76 36.49 -8.04 40.41
N MET A 77 36.46 -6.74 40.76
CA MET A 77 37.64 -6.04 41.25
C MET A 77 38.19 -6.89 42.40
N GLU A 78 39.50 -7.16 42.41
CA GLU A 78 40.12 -8.10 43.35
C GLU A 78 39.53 -7.90 44.74
N ALA A 79 38.82 -8.91 45.23
CA ALA A 79 38.01 -8.84 46.45
C ALA A 79 38.85 -8.47 47.69
N GLU A 80 40.18 -8.51 47.56
CA GLU A 80 41.17 -8.02 48.52
C GLU A 80 41.09 -6.50 48.75
N ASP A 81 41.05 -5.68 47.68
CA ASP A 81 41.12 -4.20 47.78
C ASP A 81 39.79 -3.57 48.28
N LEU A 82 38.66 -4.23 48.01
CA LEU A 82 37.33 -3.77 48.41
C LEU A 82 37.00 -4.12 49.88
N LYS A 83 37.55 -5.24 50.39
CA LYS A 83 37.35 -5.68 51.78
C LYS A 83 37.93 -4.73 52.82
N HIS A 84 38.96 -3.96 52.46
CA HIS A 84 39.64 -3.04 53.37
C HIS A 84 38.93 -1.67 53.49
N HIS A 85 37.97 -1.36 52.61
CA HIS A 85 37.24 -0.10 52.60
C HIS A 85 35.74 -0.30 52.29
N PRO A 86 34.87 -0.52 53.29
CA PRO A 86 33.44 -0.76 53.07
C PRO A 86 32.72 0.39 52.33
N GLU A 87 33.23 1.63 52.42
CA GLU A 87 32.72 2.76 51.63
C GLU A 87 32.99 2.59 50.12
N ALA A 88 34.11 1.98 49.72
CA ALA A 88 34.45 1.73 48.32
C ALA A 88 33.55 0.66 47.69
N GLU A 89 33.17 -0.36 48.47
CA GLU A 89 32.23 -1.41 48.06
C GLU A 89 30.85 -0.83 47.73
N THR A 90 30.30 0.02 48.61
CA THR A 90 28.98 0.65 48.36
C THR A 90 28.98 1.54 47.12
N LEU A 91 30.06 2.30 46.89
CA LEU A 91 30.23 3.13 45.69
C LEU A 91 30.34 2.29 44.41
N TYR A 92 30.98 1.14 44.48
CA TYR A 92 31.11 0.21 43.36
C TYR A 92 29.74 -0.36 42.96
N HIS A 93 28.99 -0.91 43.92
CA HIS A 93 27.63 -1.42 43.66
C HIS A 93 26.72 -0.32 43.10
N MET A 94 26.81 0.90 43.62
CA MET A 94 26.02 2.03 43.10
C MET A 94 26.35 2.35 41.63
N LYS A 95 27.64 2.26 41.23
CA LYS A 95 28.06 2.45 39.83
C LYS A 95 27.60 1.30 38.94
N LEU A 96 27.67 0.06 39.41
CA LEU A 96 27.15 -1.11 38.69
C LEU A 96 25.65 -1.01 38.43
N PHE A 97 24.84 -0.71 39.45
CA PHE A 97 23.39 -0.52 39.29
C PHE A 97 23.06 0.62 38.32
N ARG A 98 23.85 1.70 38.35
CA ARG A 98 23.71 2.81 37.40
C ARG A 98 23.97 2.35 35.96
N ALA A 99 25.05 1.60 35.74
CA ALA A 99 25.41 1.08 34.43
C ALA A 99 24.37 0.08 33.90
N GLN A 100 23.88 -0.84 34.75
CA GLN A 100 22.83 -1.80 34.37
C GLN A 100 21.55 -1.12 33.91
N ARG A 101 21.06 -0.12 34.67
CA ARG A 101 19.88 0.64 34.27
C ARG A 101 20.10 1.40 32.96
N ASN A 102 21.25 2.03 32.78
CA ASN A 102 21.57 2.77 31.55
C ASN A 102 21.61 1.85 30.33
N LEU A 103 22.16 0.64 30.49
CA LEU A 103 22.14 -0.41 29.46
C LEU A 103 20.71 -0.78 29.05
N TYR A 104 19.81 -0.98 30.01
CA TYR A 104 18.40 -1.25 29.70
C TYR A 104 17.74 -0.08 28.97
N ILE A 105 17.95 1.15 29.42
CA ILE A 105 17.39 2.35 28.77
C ILE A 105 17.86 2.46 27.32
N ALA A 106 19.16 2.36 27.07
CA ALA A 106 19.73 2.42 25.72
C ALA A 106 19.27 1.25 24.84
N GLY A 107 19.24 0.03 25.39
CA GLY A 107 18.83 -1.16 24.67
C GLY A 107 17.35 -1.14 24.27
N PHE A 108 16.46 -0.75 25.19
CA PHE A 108 15.05 -0.60 24.89
C PHE A 108 14.78 0.53 23.90
N ALA A 109 15.50 1.65 24.00
CA ALA A 109 15.32 2.76 23.07
C ALA A 109 15.69 2.34 21.65
N LEU A 110 16.85 1.71 21.50
CA LEU A 110 17.31 1.15 20.23
C LEU A 110 16.32 0.14 19.65
N PHE A 111 15.80 -0.77 20.48
CA PHE A 111 14.82 -1.77 20.07
C PHE A 111 13.49 -1.14 19.63
N LEU A 112 12.94 -0.22 20.42
CA LEU A 112 11.68 0.46 20.09
C LEU A 112 11.81 1.32 18.84
N TRP A 113 12.96 1.94 18.61
CA TRP A 113 13.24 2.69 17.39
C TRP A 113 13.08 1.82 16.12
N PHE A 114 13.58 0.59 16.14
CA PHE A 114 13.36 -0.38 15.04
C PHE A 114 11.88 -0.77 14.91
N ILE A 115 11.19 -0.98 16.03
CA ILE A 115 9.75 -1.29 16.04
C ILE A 115 8.96 -0.16 15.41
N ILE A 116 9.20 1.10 15.82
CA ILE A 116 8.51 2.27 15.27
C ILE A 116 8.69 2.35 13.76
N ARG A 117 9.93 2.21 13.27
CA ARG A 117 10.19 2.19 11.82
C ARG A 117 9.40 1.08 11.12
N ARG A 118 9.40 -0.12 11.69
CA ARG A 118 8.66 -1.26 11.12
C ARG A 118 7.15 -1.00 11.12
N LEU A 119 6.59 -0.48 12.21
CA LEU A 119 5.16 -0.16 12.35
C LEU A 119 4.72 0.91 11.36
N VAL A 120 5.46 2.01 11.24
CA VAL A 120 5.14 3.10 10.30
C VAL A 120 5.09 2.58 8.86
N VAL A 121 6.07 1.76 8.45
CA VAL A 121 6.08 1.17 7.11
C VAL A 121 4.92 0.19 6.90
N LEU A 122 4.60 -0.64 7.89
CA LEU A 122 3.48 -1.57 7.81
C LEU A 122 2.14 -0.85 7.70
N ILE A 123 1.90 0.16 8.55
CA ILE A 123 0.67 0.97 8.52
C ILE A 123 0.53 1.69 7.17
N ALA A 124 1.62 2.23 6.64
CA ALA A 124 1.60 2.90 5.34
C ALA A 124 1.24 1.92 4.20
N LYS A 125 1.81 0.71 4.22
CA LYS A 125 1.50 -0.36 3.25
C LYS A 125 0.07 -0.86 3.38
N GLU A 126 -0.41 -1.06 4.59
CA GLU A 126 -1.79 -1.49 4.84
C GLU A 126 -2.79 -0.44 4.36
N ALA A 127 -2.52 0.84 4.60
CA ALA A 127 -3.38 1.91 4.13
C ALA A 127 -3.44 2.02 2.59
N THR A 128 -2.31 1.82 1.88
CA THR A 128 -2.31 1.78 0.40
C THR A 128 -3.05 0.55 -0.12
N LEU A 129 -2.78 -0.63 0.46
CA LEU A 129 -3.42 -1.87 0.05
C LEU A 129 -4.93 -1.85 0.30
N SER A 130 -5.37 -1.25 1.43
CA SER A 130 -6.79 -1.06 1.73
C SER A 130 -7.47 -0.09 0.75
N ALA A 131 -6.77 0.96 0.32
CA ALA A 131 -7.32 1.89 -0.67
C ALA A 131 -7.43 1.24 -2.06
N GLU A 132 -6.43 0.45 -2.46
CA GLU A 132 -6.42 -0.32 -3.70
C GLU A 132 -7.52 -1.39 -3.71
N SER A 133 -7.69 -2.15 -2.62
CA SER A 133 -8.75 -3.16 -2.54
C SER A 133 -10.14 -2.54 -2.55
N GLN A 134 -10.32 -1.37 -1.91
CA GLN A 134 -11.58 -0.64 -1.95
C GLN A 134 -11.87 -0.12 -3.36
N ALA A 135 -10.87 0.37 -4.09
CA ALA A 135 -11.02 0.81 -5.48
C ALA A 135 -11.37 -0.36 -6.41
N ALA A 136 -10.66 -1.48 -6.31
CA ALA A 136 -10.93 -2.68 -7.09
C ALA A 136 -12.33 -3.23 -6.82
N ARG A 137 -12.77 -3.25 -5.55
CA ARG A 137 -14.12 -3.69 -5.18
C ARG A 137 -15.19 -2.77 -5.75
N ARG A 138 -14.97 -1.46 -5.75
CA ARG A 138 -15.88 -0.49 -6.40
C ARG A 138 -15.94 -0.68 -7.91
N GLN A 139 -14.81 -0.90 -8.57
CA GLN A 139 -14.77 -1.17 -10.02
C GLN A 139 -15.54 -2.45 -10.38
N ALA A 140 -15.36 -3.53 -9.61
CA ALA A 140 -16.12 -4.76 -9.81
C ALA A 140 -17.63 -4.53 -9.63
N GLN A 141 -18.04 -3.79 -8.58
CA GLN A 141 -19.44 -3.45 -8.35
C GLN A 141 -20.03 -2.59 -9.48
N SER A 142 -19.32 -1.54 -9.92
CA SER A 142 -19.75 -0.71 -11.05
C SER A 142 -19.88 -1.53 -12.33
N ALA A 143 -18.96 -2.47 -12.60
CA ALA A 143 -19.04 -3.34 -13.76
C ALA A 143 -20.22 -4.32 -13.69
N THR A 144 -20.48 -4.91 -12.52
CA THR A 144 -21.65 -5.77 -12.30
C THR A 144 -22.95 -4.99 -12.45
N GLU A 145 -23.02 -3.77 -11.92
CA GLU A 145 -24.20 -2.93 -12.04
C GLU A 145 -24.45 -2.49 -13.50
N ALA A 146 -23.40 -2.13 -14.23
CA ALA A 146 -23.49 -1.85 -15.66
C ALA A 146 -23.96 -3.09 -16.45
N ALA A 147 -23.42 -4.27 -16.14
CA ALA A 147 -23.85 -5.53 -16.76
C ALA A 147 -25.32 -5.86 -16.45
N SER A 148 -25.76 -5.67 -15.20
CA SER A 148 -27.17 -5.83 -14.80
C SER A 148 -28.07 -4.91 -15.60
N ARG A 149 -27.73 -3.61 -15.68
CA ARG A 149 -28.51 -2.62 -16.44
C ARG A 149 -28.63 -3.01 -17.92
N MET A 150 -27.54 -3.49 -18.53
CA MET A 150 -27.56 -3.98 -19.91
C MET A 150 -28.42 -5.24 -20.10
N LEU A 151 -28.51 -6.10 -19.09
CA LEU A 151 -29.39 -7.28 -19.13
C LEU A 151 -30.86 -6.86 -18.98
N ASP A 152 -31.18 -6.00 -18.01
CA ASP A 152 -32.52 -5.49 -17.77
C ASP A 152 -33.06 -4.70 -18.98
N GLU A 153 -32.21 -3.90 -19.63
CA GLU A 153 -32.55 -3.18 -20.85
C GLU A 153 -32.82 -4.14 -22.02
N LYS A 154 -31.99 -5.17 -22.20
CA LYS A 154 -32.23 -6.21 -23.23
C LYS A 154 -33.55 -6.97 -23.00
N ASP A 155 -33.88 -7.30 -21.76
CA ASP A 155 -35.10 -8.04 -21.44
C ASP A 155 -36.36 -7.18 -21.61
N ASN A 156 -36.31 -5.90 -21.19
CA ASN A 156 -37.38 -4.94 -21.48
C ASN A 156 -37.57 -4.70 -22.98
N THR A 157 -36.48 -4.61 -23.74
CA THR A 157 -36.54 -4.44 -25.21
C THR A 157 -37.13 -5.68 -25.89
N LYS A 158 -36.82 -6.89 -25.41
CA LYS A 158 -37.42 -8.14 -25.91
C LYS A 158 -38.91 -8.24 -25.59
N ASN A 159 -39.34 -7.88 -24.39
CA ASN A 159 -40.76 -7.90 -24.02
C ASN A 159 -41.56 -6.89 -24.85
N LYS A 160 -41.05 -5.67 -25.06
CA LYS A 160 -41.68 -4.67 -25.92
C LYS A 160 -41.84 -5.12 -27.37
N LYS A 161 -40.83 -5.84 -27.91
CA LYS A 161 -40.89 -6.44 -29.26
C LYS A 161 -41.86 -7.62 -29.37
N LYS A 162 -42.15 -8.33 -28.28
CA LYS A 162 -43.15 -9.40 -28.25
C LYS A 162 -44.57 -8.84 -28.16
N GLU A 163 -44.78 -7.78 -27.37
CA GLU A 163 -46.10 -7.13 -27.26
C GLU A 163 -46.54 -6.42 -28.57
N ASP A 164 -45.62 -5.83 -29.33
CA ASP A 164 -45.92 -5.27 -30.66
C ASP A 164 -46.08 -6.33 -31.77
N GLY A 165 -45.70 -7.59 -31.51
CA GLY A 165 -45.80 -8.69 -32.46
C GLY A 165 -47.11 -9.50 -32.41
N GLU A 166 -47.95 -9.28 -31.39
CA GLU A 166 -49.13 -10.14 -31.09
C GLU A 166 -50.49 -9.48 -31.38
N LYS A 167 -50.51 -8.30 -32.03
CA LYS A 167 -51.74 -7.65 -32.53
C LYS A 167 -51.83 -7.59 -34.05
N THR A 168 -51.77 -8.74 -34.72
CA THR A 168 -52.33 -8.85 -36.09
C THR A 168 -52.61 -10.30 -36.45
N SER A 169 -53.83 -10.77 -36.16
CA SER A 169 -54.47 -11.82 -36.95
C SER A 169 -55.99 -11.84 -36.71
N GLU A 170 -56.71 -11.86 -37.82
CA GLU A 170 -58.15 -12.19 -38.01
C GLU A 170 -59.21 -11.10 -37.82
N GLY A 171 -59.85 -10.74 -38.95
CA GLY A 171 -61.15 -10.08 -38.98
C GLY A 171 -61.37 -9.11 -40.16
N ASP A 172 -61.58 -9.66 -41.35
CA ASP A 172 -62.02 -8.97 -42.58
C ASP A 172 -63.32 -8.16 -42.38
N THR A 173 -63.37 -6.92 -42.91
CA THR A 173 -64.41 -6.41 -43.83
C THR A 173 -64.34 -4.89 -43.98
N GLY A 174 -64.46 -4.40 -45.22
CA GLY A 174 -64.91 -3.04 -45.50
C GLY A 174 -63.91 -2.17 -46.26
N ALA A 175 -64.08 -2.12 -47.57
CA ALA A 175 -63.38 -1.25 -48.49
C ALA A 175 -63.37 0.23 -48.03
N GLY A 176 -62.20 0.79 -47.76
CA GLY A 176 -62.11 2.22 -47.48
C GLY A 176 -60.79 2.78 -46.95
N ASP A 177 -59.59 2.25 -47.25
CA ASP A 177 -58.37 3.04 -47.03
C ASP A 177 -57.11 2.46 -47.72
N LYS A 178 -56.84 2.86 -48.97
CA LYS A 178 -55.61 2.47 -49.69
C LYS A 178 -54.44 3.43 -49.46
N ASP A 179 -54.70 4.59 -48.86
CA ASP A 179 -53.70 5.66 -48.72
C ASP A 179 -52.94 5.58 -47.38
N SER A 180 -53.61 5.15 -46.30
CA SER A 180 -53.00 5.01 -44.97
C SER A 180 -52.07 3.78 -44.83
N THR A 181 -52.37 2.68 -45.51
CA THR A 181 -51.58 1.44 -45.47
C THR A 181 -50.28 1.53 -46.28
N ALA A 182 -50.30 2.25 -47.40
CA ALA A 182 -49.10 2.55 -48.19
C ALA A 182 -48.13 3.47 -47.43
N ALA A 183 -48.64 4.45 -46.69
CA ALA A 183 -47.84 5.34 -45.85
C ALA A 183 -47.17 4.59 -44.68
N ALA A 184 -47.89 3.68 -44.02
CA ALA A 184 -47.35 2.85 -42.93
C ALA A 184 -46.28 1.86 -43.41
N LEU A 185 -46.46 1.26 -44.59
CA LEU A 185 -45.46 0.39 -45.23
C LEU A 185 -44.19 1.15 -45.62
N LYS A 186 -44.32 2.41 -46.03
CA LYS A 186 -43.18 3.26 -46.38
C LYS A 186 -42.38 3.64 -45.12
N LYS A 187 -43.08 4.07 -44.06
CA LYS A 187 -42.47 4.42 -42.78
C LYS A 187 -41.73 3.24 -42.11
N THR A 188 -42.33 2.05 -42.11
CA THR A 188 -41.68 0.85 -41.55
C THR A 188 -40.48 0.40 -42.36
N LYS A 189 -40.48 0.64 -43.68
CA LYS A 189 -39.32 0.37 -44.54
C LYS A 189 -38.18 1.37 -44.30
N ASP A 190 -38.51 2.65 -44.09
CA ASP A 190 -37.54 3.70 -43.76
C ASP A 190 -36.92 3.45 -42.36
N GLU A 191 -37.72 3.03 -41.38
CA GLU A 191 -37.24 2.63 -40.05
C GLU A 191 -36.38 1.35 -40.11
N LEU A 192 -36.69 0.41 -41.01
CA LEU A 192 -35.89 -0.80 -41.22
C LEU A 192 -34.54 -0.51 -41.89
N GLU A 193 -34.48 0.46 -42.81
CA GLU A 193 -33.22 0.91 -43.41
C GLU A 193 -32.37 1.67 -42.38
N SER A 194 -32.97 2.62 -41.65
CA SER A 194 -32.28 3.36 -40.59
C SER A 194 -31.69 2.44 -39.52
N THR A 195 -32.45 1.46 -39.05
CA THR A 195 -31.96 0.49 -38.05
C THR A 195 -30.87 -0.45 -38.60
N LYS A 196 -30.88 -0.75 -39.91
CA LYS A 196 -29.79 -1.52 -40.54
C LYS A 196 -28.50 -0.70 -40.63
N GLU A 197 -28.60 0.58 -40.94
CA GLU A 197 -27.44 1.49 -40.97
C GLU A 197 -26.83 1.64 -39.57
N GLU A 198 -27.65 1.85 -38.54
CA GLU A 198 -27.18 1.89 -37.15
C GLU A 198 -26.48 0.59 -36.72
N LEU A 199 -27.04 -0.57 -37.11
CA LEU A 199 -26.42 -1.87 -36.81
C LEU A 199 -25.08 -2.03 -37.55
N TYR A 200 -24.98 -1.53 -38.78
CA TYR A 200 -23.73 -1.53 -39.54
C TYR A 200 -22.67 -0.65 -38.88
N HIS A 201 -23.02 0.57 -38.48
CA HIS A 201 -22.13 1.47 -37.75
C HIS A 201 -21.69 0.88 -36.40
N ALA A 202 -22.62 0.32 -35.62
CA ALA A 202 -22.31 -0.31 -34.34
C ALA A 202 -21.37 -1.52 -34.50
N LYS A 203 -21.49 -2.30 -35.58
CA LYS A 203 -20.55 -3.40 -35.88
C LYS A 203 -19.16 -2.87 -36.23
N MET A 204 -19.06 -1.78 -36.96
CA MET A 204 -17.78 -1.15 -37.31
C MET A 204 -17.09 -0.57 -36.08
N GLU A 205 -17.84 0.10 -35.21
CA GLU A 205 -17.34 0.59 -33.91
C GLU A 205 -16.86 -0.56 -33.03
N PHE A 206 -17.64 -1.65 -32.94
CA PHE A 206 -17.24 -2.85 -32.20
C PHE A 206 -15.94 -3.47 -32.74
N ALA A 207 -15.79 -3.58 -34.06
CA ALA A 207 -14.57 -4.09 -34.67
C ALA A 207 -13.37 -3.18 -34.38
N SER A 208 -13.56 -1.86 -34.43
CA SER A 208 -12.50 -0.89 -34.10
C SER A 208 -12.08 -0.98 -32.63
N MET A 209 -13.05 -1.10 -31.73
CA MET A 209 -12.84 -1.18 -30.28
C MET A 209 -12.16 -2.50 -29.90
N LYS A 210 -12.54 -3.61 -30.56
CA LYS A 210 -11.87 -4.90 -30.42
C LYS A 210 -10.39 -4.81 -30.82
N LYS A 211 -10.09 -4.19 -31.96
CA LYS A 211 -8.71 -3.99 -32.43
C LYS A 211 -7.90 -3.12 -31.46
N GLN A 212 -8.51 -2.07 -30.90
CA GLN A 212 -7.87 -1.25 -29.87
C GLN A 212 -7.59 -2.05 -28.59
N ALA A 213 -8.54 -2.86 -28.13
CA ALA A 213 -8.36 -3.71 -26.95
C ALA A 213 -7.25 -4.75 -27.14
N GLU A 214 -7.19 -5.39 -28.32
CA GLU A 214 -6.12 -6.33 -28.68
C GLU A 214 -4.75 -5.62 -28.68
N SER A 215 -4.66 -4.42 -29.26
CA SER A 215 -3.44 -3.61 -29.26
C SER A 215 -2.98 -3.23 -27.84
N VAL A 216 -3.91 -2.87 -26.95
CA VAL A 216 -3.59 -2.55 -25.55
C VAL A 216 -3.09 -3.79 -24.81
N THR A 217 -3.69 -4.95 -25.09
CA THR A 217 -3.25 -6.23 -24.49
C THR A 217 -1.82 -6.56 -24.91
N THR A 218 -1.47 -6.40 -26.19
CA THR A 218 -0.09 -6.64 -26.65
C THR A 218 0.93 -5.67 -26.06
N GLU A 219 0.58 -4.39 -25.87
CA GLU A 219 1.47 -3.42 -25.22
C GLU A 219 1.64 -3.74 -23.73
N TYR A 220 0.58 -4.24 -23.09
CA TYR A 220 0.64 -4.69 -21.69
C TYR A 220 1.58 -5.89 -21.52
N ASP A 221 1.48 -6.89 -22.39
CA ASP A 221 2.37 -8.07 -22.39
C ASP A 221 3.83 -7.66 -22.63
N ARG A 222 4.08 -6.76 -23.58
CA ARG A 222 5.42 -6.20 -23.83
C ARG A 222 5.98 -5.48 -22.60
N LEU A 223 5.18 -4.66 -21.93
CA LEU A 223 5.60 -3.92 -20.74
C LEU A 223 5.94 -4.86 -19.57
N LEU A 224 5.17 -5.95 -19.42
CA LEU A 224 5.46 -7.00 -18.45
C LEU A 224 6.81 -7.69 -18.73
N GLU A 225 7.11 -7.99 -20.00
CA GLU A 225 8.41 -8.55 -20.36
C GLU A 225 9.56 -7.57 -20.08
N GLU A 226 9.41 -6.30 -20.42
CA GLU A 226 10.42 -5.27 -20.15
C GLU A 226 10.64 -5.12 -18.64
N HIS A 227 9.56 -5.13 -17.84
CA HIS A 227 9.64 -5.11 -16.40
C HIS A 227 10.38 -6.34 -15.83
N ALA A 228 10.09 -7.54 -16.34
CA ALA A 228 10.78 -8.77 -15.94
C ALA A 228 12.29 -8.73 -16.30
N LYS A 229 12.63 -8.22 -17.49
CA LYS A 229 14.03 -8.04 -17.94
C LYS A 229 14.76 -7.03 -17.04
N LEU A 230 14.12 -5.91 -16.70
CA LEU A 230 14.69 -4.91 -15.80
C LEU A 230 14.88 -5.47 -14.38
N GLN A 231 13.90 -6.20 -13.85
CA GLN A 231 14.00 -6.83 -12.53
C GLN A 231 15.15 -7.84 -12.47
N LYS A 232 15.35 -8.64 -13.53
CA LYS A 232 16.50 -9.55 -13.63
C LYS A 232 17.84 -8.83 -13.71
N LYS A 233 17.93 -7.74 -14.49
CA LYS A 233 19.14 -6.90 -14.54
C LYS A 233 19.46 -6.29 -13.18
N LEU A 234 18.44 -5.83 -12.47
CA LEU A 234 18.57 -5.25 -11.14
C LEU A 234 19.06 -6.30 -10.13
N SER A 235 18.50 -7.52 -10.15
CA SER A 235 18.99 -8.62 -9.30
C SER A 235 20.43 -9.06 -9.63
N VAL A 236 20.84 -9.00 -10.90
CA VAL A 236 22.22 -9.32 -11.31
C VAL A 236 23.18 -8.22 -10.87
N LEU A 237 22.78 -6.95 -10.95
CA LEU A 237 23.60 -5.83 -10.43
C LEU A 237 23.72 -5.86 -8.91
N GLU A 238 22.66 -6.24 -8.19
CA GLU A 238 22.71 -6.45 -6.74
C GLU A 238 23.59 -7.67 -6.38
N GLY A 239 23.65 -8.70 -7.23
CA GLY A 239 24.53 -9.86 -7.06
C GLY A 239 26.01 -9.63 -7.42
N ASP A 240 26.31 -8.93 -8.52
CA ASP A 240 27.70 -8.64 -8.96
C ASP A 240 28.40 -7.62 -8.05
N SER A 241 27.63 -6.85 -7.28
CA SER A 241 28.18 -5.97 -6.25
C SER A 241 28.68 -6.73 -5.02
N GLY A 242 28.24 -7.99 -4.81
CA GLY A 242 28.66 -8.84 -3.69
C GLY A 242 29.91 -9.70 -3.95
N ASP A 243 30.26 -9.97 -5.21
CA ASP A 243 31.37 -10.87 -5.58
C ASP A 243 32.69 -10.15 -5.93
N LYS A 244 32.68 -8.81 -6.02
CA LYS A 244 33.91 -8.02 -6.26
C LYS A 244 34.68 -7.63 -4.99
N GLU A 245 34.09 -7.75 -3.80
CA GLU A 245 34.81 -7.48 -2.54
C GLU A 245 35.54 -8.71 -1.96
N THR A 246 35.21 -9.94 -2.38
CA THR A 246 35.79 -11.16 -1.80
C THR A 246 37.04 -11.71 -2.51
N LYS A 247 37.57 -11.04 -3.53
CA LYS A 247 38.75 -11.50 -4.30
C LYS A 247 40.02 -10.65 -4.16
N LYS A 248 40.11 -9.77 -3.15
CA LYS A 248 41.31 -8.92 -2.96
C LYS A 248 42.27 -9.34 -1.83
N ASP A 249 41.93 -10.36 -1.04
CA ASP A 249 42.82 -10.86 0.01
C ASP A 249 43.08 -12.38 -0.17
N ASN A 250 44.06 -12.71 -1.02
CA ASN A 250 44.96 -13.85 -0.85
C ASN A 250 46.16 -13.74 -1.80
#